data_AF-A0A7S1WFZ1-F1
#
_entry.id   AF-A0A7S1WFZ1-F1
#
_cell.length_a   1.000
_cell.length_b   1.000
_cell.length_c   1.000
_cell.angle_alpha   90.00
_cell.angle_beta   90.00
_cell.angle_gamma   90.00
#
_symmetry.space_group_name_H-M   'P 1'
#
loop_
_entity.id
_entity.type
_entity.pdbx_description
1 polymer ?
#
loop_
_entity_poly.entity_id
_entity_poly.type
_entity_poly.pdbx_seq_one_letter_code
_entity_poly.pdbx_strand_id
1 'polypeptide(L)'
;GHPGAAGLRRTASRRSHLLGLAGALSPPAAGVSAAVPVAFDFRKPSEIDPSARTIVGDASSAAVQGAVATLRRLRDQAKAASEALKADPLADISGNFGLVGQAAQGDNIMTSFKSGTGLEGVFAKPVAELRSACRAIDEIMDGRTRADTERASRLLISSWYSVVQDPDIKPVDPSPASGDILAQIARQSEKVQARLQQEIKAYADALDFQLKFVE
;
A
#
# COMPACT_ATOMS: atom_id res chain seq x y z
N GLY A 1 -47.51 -54.16 14.74
CA GLY A 1 -46.52 -55.22 15.00
C GLY A 1 -45.27 -54.59 15.56
N HIS A 2 -44.98 -54.90 16.82
CA HIS A 2 -43.68 -54.78 17.51
C HIS A 2 -42.58 -55.63 16.82
N PRO A 3 -41.30 -55.68 17.30
CA PRO A 3 -40.38 -54.68 17.87
C PRO A 3 -38.88 -54.94 17.48
N GLY A 4 -37.93 -54.24 18.14
CA GLY A 4 -36.55 -54.74 18.40
C GLY A 4 -35.42 -53.83 17.88
N ALA A 5 -34.70 -52.99 18.64
CA ALA A 5 -33.90 -53.16 19.88
C ALA A 5 -32.51 -53.81 19.67
N ALA A 6 -31.44 -53.01 19.78
CA ALA A 6 -30.11 -53.33 20.34
C ALA A 6 -29.21 -52.06 20.18
N GLY A 7 -28.49 -51.50 21.15
CA GLY A 7 -28.09 -51.95 22.47
C GLY A 7 -26.59 -52.29 22.53
N LEU A 8 -25.69 -51.30 22.64
CA LEU A 8 -24.27 -51.47 23.02
C LEU A 8 -23.83 -50.24 23.83
N ARG A 9 -23.89 -50.30 25.18
CA ARG A 9 -22.88 -50.78 26.15
C ARG A 9 -21.68 -49.85 26.35
N ARG A 10 -21.55 -49.47 27.63
CA ARG A 10 -20.54 -48.64 28.30
C ARG A 10 -19.18 -49.34 28.38
N THR A 11 -18.10 -48.56 28.43
CA THR A 11 -16.88 -48.72 29.26
C THR A 11 -16.14 -47.37 29.25
N ALA A 12 -16.10 -46.59 30.33
CA ALA A 12 -15.28 -46.70 31.53
C ALA A 12 -13.82 -46.19 31.37
N SER A 13 -13.48 -45.21 32.22
CA SER A 13 -12.22 -45.05 32.95
C SER A 13 -11.24 -43.94 32.55
N ARG A 14 -11.22 -42.91 33.41
CA ARG A 14 -10.07 -42.28 34.10
C ARG A 14 -8.90 -41.73 33.25
N ARG A 15 -8.64 -40.43 33.43
CA ARG A 15 -7.50 -39.95 34.24
C ARG A 15 -7.58 -38.46 34.54
N SER A 16 -7.50 -38.18 35.83
CA SER A 16 -7.34 -36.89 36.50
C SER A 16 -5.97 -36.30 36.19
N HIS A 17 -5.89 -35.00 35.91
CA HIS A 17 -4.77 -34.14 36.31
C HIS A 17 -5.28 -32.71 36.54
N LEU A 18 -5.64 -32.44 37.79
CA LEU A 18 -5.58 -31.12 38.41
C LEU A 18 -4.10 -30.87 38.72
N LEU A 19 -3.46 -29.90 38.05
CA LEU A 19 -2.19 -29.34 38.51
C LEU A 19 -1.93 -27.96 37.88
N GLY A 20 -2.05 -26.94 38.73
CA GLY A 20 -1.16 -25.78 38.75
C GLY A 20 -1.16 -24.83 37.56
N LEU A 21 -2.08 -23.85 37.56
CA LEU A 21 -1.89 -22.56 36.88
C LEU A 21 -1.87 -21.46 37.95
N ALA A 22 -0.84 -21.51 38.79
CA ALA A 22 -0.38 -20.38 39.59
C ALA A 22 1.02 -20.02 39.07
N GLY A 23 1.06 -19.28 37.97
CA GLY A 23 2.25 -18.75 37.34
C GLY A 23 2.08 -17.26 37.13
N ALA A 24 2.74 -16.49 37.99
CA ALA A 24 2.86 -15.03 38.04
C ALA A 24 2.43 -14.24 36.80
N LEU A 25 1.40 -13.40 36.98
CA LEU A 25 1.24 -12.15 36.25
C LEU A 25 2.33 -11.17 36.71
N SER A 26 3.57 -11.41 36.30
CA SER A 26 4.57 -10.36 36.33
C SER A 26 4.29 -9.45 35.13
N PRO A 27 4.03 -8.15 35.30
CA PRO A 27 4.07 -7.23 34.17
C PRO A 27 5.47 -7.33 33.56
N PRO A 28 5.61 -7.44 32.22
CA PRO A 28 6.92 -7.41 31.61
C PRO A 28 7.61 -6.11 32.02
N ALA A 29 8.87 -6.24 32.45
CA ALA A 29 9.71 -5.12 32.82
C ALA A 29 9.68 -4.05 31.72
N ALA A 30 9.53 -2.79 32.15
CA ALA A 30 9.64 -1.63 31.29
C ALA A 30 10.97 -1.69 30.52
N GLY A 31 10.92 -1.85 29.20
CA GLY A 31 12.13 -1.89 28.37
C GLY A 31 11.98 -2.60 27.03
N VAL A 32 10.97 -3.45 26.85
CA VAL A 32 10.63 -3.98 25.53
C VAL A 32 9.46 -3.15 25.02
N SER A 33 9.73 -2.20 24.12
CA SER A 33 8.67 -1.66 23.26
C SER A 33 8.06 -2.86 22.56
N ALA A 34 6.88 -3.30 23.00
CA ALA A 34 6.14 -4.33 22.30
C ALA A 34 5.87 -3.76 20.91
N ALA A 35 6.66 -4.20 19.93
CA ALA A 35 6.50 -3.82 18.55
C ALA A 35 5.04 -4.11 18.20
N VAL A 36 4.25 -3.05 18.02
CA VAL A 36 2.87 -3.17 17.55
C VAL A 36 2.96 -4.04 16.30
N PRO A 37 2.24 -5.18 16.22
CA PRO A 37 2.34 -6.02 15.05
C PRO A 37 2.07 -5.16 13.83
N VAL A 38 2.88 -5.31 12.79
CA VAL A 38 2.95 -4.44 11.59
C VAL A 38 1.56 -4.10 11.01
N ALA A 39 0.60 -5.02 11.13
CA ALA A 39 -0.80 -4.88 10.70
C ALA A 39 -1.66 -3.89 11.54
N PHE A 40 -1.21 -3.47 12.72
CA PHE A 40 -1.92 -2.58 13.64
C PHE A 40 -1.20 -1.25 13.89
N ASP A 41 -0.16 -0.93 13.10
CA ASP A 41 0.48 0.38 13.18
C ASP A 41 -0.31 1.40 12.35
N PHE A 42 -1.07 2.24 13.06
CA PHE A 42 -1.92 3.30 12.50
C PHE A 42 -1.30 4.69 12.59
N ARG A 43 -0.02 4.81 12.98
CA ARG A 43 0.65 6.10 13.14
C ARG A 43 0.59 6.95 11.87
N LYS A 44 0.32 8.23 12.02
CA LYS A 44 0.32 9.23 10.94
C LYS A 44 1.76 9.64 10.63
N PRO A 45 2.02 10.25 9.46
CA PRO A 45 3.35 10.80 9.13
C PRO A 45 3.91 11.72 10.21
N SER A 46 3.07 12.51 10.89
CA SER A 46 3.47 13.42 11.97
C SER A 46 3.93 12.75 13.26
N GLU A 47 3.67 11.44 13.41
CA GLU A 47 4.02 10.64 14.59
C GLU A 47 5.28 9.80 14.35
N ILE A 48 5.93 9.99 13.20
CA ILE A 48 7.14 9.29 12.78
C ILE A 48 8.21 10.37 12.55
N ASP A 49 9.41 10.14 13.09
CA ASP A 49 10.52 11.09 13.00
C ASP A 49 11.67 10.50 12.15
N PRO A 50 11.73 10.81 10.85
CA PRO A 50 12.82 10.38 9.99
C PRO A 50 14.19 10.93 10.38
N SER A 51 14.26 12.01 11.18
CA SER A 51 15.54 12.60 11.60
C SER A 51 16.24 11.79 12.70
N ALA A 52 15.49 10.99 13.46
CA ALA A 52 16.01 10.09 14.49
C ALA A 52 16.44 8.72 13.95
N ARG A 53 16.56 8.57 12.63
CA ARG A 53 16.89 7.32 11.96
C ARG A 53 18.27 6.78 12.32
N THR A 54 18.39 5.46 12.37
CA THR A 54 19.66 4.75 12.51
C THR A 54 19.86 3.78 11.35
N ILE A 55 20.91 4.00 10.56
CA ILE A 55 21.31 3.15 9.45
C ILE A 55 22.39 2.19 9.96
N VAL A 56 22.15 0.88 9.81
CA VAL A 56 23.08 -0.20 10.21
C VAL A 56 23.67 -0.93 9.01
N GLY A 57 23.07 -0.79 7.83
CA GLY A 57 23.55 -1.36 6.56
C GLY A 57 24.33 -0.38 5.69
N ASP A 58 24.74 -0.84 4.51
CA ASP A 58 25.42 0.00 3.52
C ASP A 58 24.44 0.85 2.70
N ALA A 59 24.28 2.11 3.10
CA ALA A 59 23.47 3.08 2.37
C ALA A 59 24.03 3.44 0.98
N SER A 60 25.30 3.16 0.72
CA SER A 60 25.94 3.38 -0.59
C SER A 60 25.82 2.19 -1.53
N SER A 61 25.23 1.09 -1.07
CA SER A 61 25.04 -0.11 -1.89
C SER A 61 24.21 0.18 -3.14
N ALA A 62 24.51 -0.52 -4.23
CA ALA A 62 23.80 -0.35 -5.51
C ALA A 62 22.28 -0.56 -5.37
N ALA A 63 21.84 -1.44 -4.47
CA ALA A 63 20.44 -1.69 -4.19
C ALA A 63 19.75 -0.46 -3.57
N VAL A 64 20.38 0.16 -2.56
CA VAL A 64 19.83 1.37 -1.90
C VAL A 64 19.87 2.56 -2.84
N GLN A 65 20.97 2.76 -3.58
CA GLN A 65 21.05 3.83 -4.58
C GLN A 65 20.00 3.66 -5.69
N GLY A 66 19.77 2.43 -6.15
CA GLY A 66 18.70 2.11 -7.10
C GLY A 66 17.30 2.39 -6.54
N ALA A 67 17.07 2.07 -5.26
CA ALA A 67 15.82 2.38 -4.58
C ALA A 67 15.58 3.88 -4.46
N VAL A 68 16.59 4.65 -4.03
CA VAL A 68 16.53 6.12 -3.95
C VAL A 68 16.25 6.73 -5.33
N ALA A 69 16.96 6.28 -6.36
CA ALA A 69 16.73 6.74 -7.73
C ALA A 69 15.29 6.45 -8.20
N THR A 70 14.77 5.27 -7.87
CA THR A 70 13.40 4.87 -8.18
C THR A 70 12.39 5.77 -7.48
N LEU A 71 12.52 6.02 -6.18
CA LEU A 71 11.60 6.88 -5.44
C LEU A 71 11.66 8.34 -5.92
N ARG A 72 12.85 8.87 -6.24
CA ARG A 72 13.00 10.20 -6.85
C ARG A 72 12.29 10.29 -8.20
N ARG A 73 12.51 9.31 -9.07
CA ARG A 73 11.84 9.24 -10.38
C ARG A 73 10.32 9.24 -10.22
N LEU A 74 9.77 8.42 -9.33
CA LEU A 74 8.33 8.35 -9.08
C LEU A 74 7.79 9.66 -8.53
N ARG A 75 8.56 10.36 -7.69
CA ARG A 75 8.18 11.68 -7.16
C ARG A 75 8.12 12.71 -8.26
N ASP A 76 9.12 12.74 -9.13
CA ASP A 76 9.19 13.68 -10.22
C ASP A 76 8.06 13.43 -11.24
N GLN A 77 7.70 12.15 -11.47
CA GLN A 77 6.52 11.77 -12.25
C GLN A 77 5.20 12.23 -11.63
N ALA A 78 5.04 12.10 -10.30
CA ALA A 78 3.86 12.59 -9.59
C ALA A 78 3.73 14.12 -9.67
N LYS A 79 4.85 14.84 -9.51
CA LYS A 79 4.89 16.30 -9.68
C LYS A 79 4.54 16.71 -11.11
N ALA A 80 5.11 16.04 -12.10
CA ALA A 80 4.77 16.27 -13.50
C ALA A 80 3.30 16.02 -13.81
N ALA A 81 2.68 14.96 -13.25
CA ALA A 81 1.26 14.69 -13.39
C ALA A 81 0.39 15.80 -12.78
N SER A 82 0.74 16.28 -11.59
CA SER A 82 0.07 17.41 -10.95
C SER A 82 0.12 18.66 -11.82
N GLU A 83 1.29 19.02 -12.37
CA GLU A 83 1.43 20.18 -13.25
C GLU A 83 0.69 20.01 -14.58
N ALA A 84 0.70 18.80 -15.15
CA ALA A 84 -0.05 18.49 -16.37
C ALA A 84 -1.55 18.71 -16.16
N LEU A 85 -2.13 18.24 -15.04
CA LEU A 85 -3.54 18.45 -14.72
C LEU A 85 -3.90 19.92 -14.46
N LYS A 86 -2.99 20.71 -13.89
CA LYS A 86 -3.20 22.16 -13.70
C LYS A 86 -3.22 22.90 -15.04
N ALA A 87 -2.38 22.48 -15.97
CA ALA A 87 -2.30 23.07 -17.30
C ALA A 87 -3.48 22.63 -18.19
N ASP A 88 -3.85 21.36 -18.10
CA ASP A 88 -4.95 20.75 -18.84
C ASP A 88 -5.69 19.75 -17.93
N PRO A 89 -6.91 20.07 -17.47
CA PRO A 89 -7.74 19.17 -16.67
C PRO A 89 -7.99 17.80 -17.31
N LEU A 90 -7.91 17.71 -18.65
CA LEU A 90 -8.12 16.48 -19.42
C LEU A 90 -6.82 15.75 -19.76
N ALA A 91 -5.66 16.22 -19.29
CA ALA A 91 -4.38 15.58 -19.54
C ALA A 91 -4.39 14.11 -19.10
N ASP A 92 -3.91 13.22 -19.98
CA ASP A 92 -3.63 11.83 -19.62
C ASP A 92 -2.38 11.77 -18.74
N ILE A 93 -2.60 11.48 -17.46
CA ILE A 93 -1.55 11.32 -16.46
C ILE A 93 -1.39 9.86 -16.02
N SER A 94 -2.13 8.93 -16.62
CA SER A 94 -2.13 7.52 -16.21
C SER A 94 -0.74 6.88 -16.36
N GLY A 95 -0.01 7.25 -17.42
CA GLY A 95 1.36 6.83 -17.67
C GLY A 95 2.36 7.22 -16.57
N ASN A 96 2.13 8.35 -15.88
CA ASN A 96 2.97 8.80 -14.76
C ASN A 96 2.93 7.84 -13.57
N PHE A 97 1.87 7.02 -13.47
CA PHE A 97 1.68 6.05 -12.38
C PHE A 97 1.89 4.61 -12.85
N GLY A 98 2.48 4.42 -14.04
CA GLY A 98 2.76 3.12 -14.62
C GLY A 98 1.52 2.39 -15.17
N LEU A 99 0.42 3.12 -15.36
CA LEU A 99 -0.78 2.60 -16.00
C LEU A 99 -0.59 2.70 -17.51
N VAL A 100 -0.47 1.56 -18.18
CA VAL A 100 -0.31 1.48 -19.64
C VAL A 100 -1.29 0.48 -20.25
N GLY A 101 -1.63 0.67 -21.52
CA GLY A 101 -2.52 -0.23 -22.26
C GLY A 101 -3.91 -0.30 -21.62
N GLN A 102 -4.42 -1.52 -21.38
CA GLN A 102 -5.76 -1.75 -20.82
C GLN A 102 -5.96 -1.14 -19.42
N ALA A 103 -4.88 -0.90 -18.66
CA ALA A 103 -4.94 -0.21 -17.36
C ALA A 103 -5.46 1.23 -17.50
N ALA A 104 -5.03 1.89 -18.57
CA ALA A 104 -5.41 3.25 -18.90
C ALA A 104 -6.83 3.30 -19.50
N GLN A 105 -7.27 2.23 -20.17
CA GLN A 105 -8.54 2.15 -20.89
C GLN A 105 -9.75 1.66 -20.07
N GLY A 106 -9.64 1.57 -18.74
CA GLY A 106 -10.82 1.38 -17.89
C GLY A 106 -11.05 -0.01 -17.33
N ASP A 107 -10.13 -0.96 -17.50
CA ASP A 107 -10.27 -2.24 -16.80
C ASP A 107 -10.08 -2.05 -15.29
N ASN A 108 -11.19 -2.17 -14.54
CA ASN A 108 -11.16 -2.23 -13.09
C ASN A 108 -10.49 -3.55 -12.67
N ILE A 109 -9.91 -3.62 -11.46
CA ILE A 109 -9.34 -4.88 -10.91
C ILE A 109 -10.25 -6.09 -11.15
N MET A 110 -11.57 -5.90 -11.07
CA MET A 110 -12.53 -6.97 -11.32
C MET A 110 -12.67 -7.42 -12.78
N THR A 111 -12.39 -6.57 -13.77
CA THR A 111 -12.39 -7.00 -15.17
C THR A 111 -11.08 -7.70 -15.51
N SER A 112 -9.94 -7.29 -14.94
CA SER A 112 -8.68 -8.04 -15.05
C SER A 112 -8.77 -9.43 -14.41
N PHE A 113 -9.50 -9.57 -13.30
CA PHE A 113 -9.75 -10.86 -12.68
C PHE A 113 -10.66 -11.77 -13.54
N LYS A 114 -11.56 -11.16 -14.33
CA LYS A 114 -12.47 -11.88 -15.24
C LYS A 114 -11.84 -12.20 -16.60
N SER A 115 -10.87 -11.42 -17.05
CA SER A 115 -10.22 -11.59 -18.37
C SER A 115 -9.13 -12.67 -18.40
N GLY A 116 -8.79 -13.28 -17.25
CA GLY A 116 -7.90 -14.43 -17.20
C GLY A 116 -6.43 -14.12 -17.50
N THR A 117 -6.04 -12.84 -17.51
CA THR A 117 -4.66 -12.39 -17.77
C THR A 117 -3.67 -12.67 -16.62
N GLY A 118 -4.11 -13.39 -15.59
CA GLY A 118 -3.28 -13.82 -14.45
C GLY A 118 -3.39 -12.93 -13.22
N LEU A 119 -2.82 -13.39 -12.11
CA LEU A 119 -2.76 -12.66 -10.82
C LEU A 119 -1.87 -11.40 -10.88
N GLU A 120 -1.13 -11.22 -11.98
CA GLU A 120 -0.41 -9.98 -12.28
C GLU A 120 -1.37 -8.95 -12.89
N GLY A 121 -2.30 -8.44 -12.06
CA GLY A 121 -3.20 -7.38 -12.49
C GLY A 121 -2.45 -6.15 -13.01
N VAL A 122 -3.14 -5.22 -13.67
CA VAL A 122 -2.54 -4.04 -14.33
C VAL A 122 -1.75 -3.11 -13.38
N PHE A 123 -1.92 -3.29 -12.07
CA PHE A 123 -1.20 -2.59 -11.01
C PHE A 123 0.04 -3.33 -10.49
N ALA A 124 0.21 -4.61 -10.82
CA ALA A 124 1.18 -5.51 -10.18
C ALA A 124 2.62 -5.07 -10.40
N LYS A 125 2.99 -4.68 -11.63
CA LYS A 125 4.35 -4.25 -11.96
C LYS A 125 4.73 -2.93 -11.29
N PRO A 126 3.96 -1.82 -11.43
CA PRO A 126 4.29 -0.57 -10.76
C PRO A 126 4.39 -0.70 -9.23
N VAL A 127 3.46 -1.43 -8.61
CA VAL A 127 3.49 -1.61 -7.15
C VAL A 127 4.62 -2.53 -6.68
N ALA A 128 5.03 -3.51 -7.50
CA ALA A 128 6.17 -4.38 -7.19
C ALA A 128 7.48 -3.59 -7.18
N GLU A 129 7.68 -2.69 -8.14
CA GLU A 129 8.83 -1.78 -8.16
C GLU A 129 8.86 -0.90 -6.90
N LEU A 130 7.73 -0.28 -6.54
CA LEU A 130 7.60 0.54 -5.33
C LEU A 130 7.92 -0.26 -4.06
N ARG A 131 7.35 -1.46 -3.92
CA ARG A 131 7.62 -2.36 -2.78
C ARG A 131 9.08 -2.79 -2.70
N SER A 132 9.72 -3.05 -3.83
CA SER A 132 11.13 -3.40 -3.89
C SER A 132 12.02 -2.25 -3.41
N ALA A 133 11.72 -1.02 -3.84
CA ALA A 133 12.44 0.16 -3.39
C ALA A 133 12.28 0.40 -1.87
N CYS A 134 11.05 0.28 -1.36
CA CYS A 134 10.77 0.34 0.09
C CYS A 134 11.58 -0.68 0.88
N ARG A 135 11.56 -1.96 0.44
CA ARG A 135 12.28 -3.04 1.13
C ARG A 135 13.79 -2.79 1.20
N ALA A 136 14.40 -2.33 0.11
CA ALA A 136 15.83 -2.03 0.10
C ALA A 136 16.22 -0.95 1.13
N ILE A 137 15.33 0.01 1.40
CA ILE A 137 15.50 1.01 2.46
C ILE A 137 15.31 0.36 3.84
N ASP A 138 14.24 -0.42 4.03
CA ASP A 138 13.94 -1.07 5.31
C ASP A 138 15.09 -2.00 5.77
N GLU A 139 15.74 -2.69 4.84
CA GLU A 139 16.80 -3.67 5.11
C GLU A 139 18.06 -3.05 5.71
N ILE A 140 18.35 -1.77 5.44
CA ILE A 140 19.52 -1.08 6.00
C ILE A 140 19.27 -0.37 7.33
N MET A 141 18.03 -0.37 7.83
CA MET A 141 17.65 0.27 9.09
C MET A 141 17.83 -0.65 10.30
N ASP A 142 18.10 -0.05 11.46
CA ASP A 142 18.02 -0.76 12.74
C ASP A 142 16.57 -1.19 13.07
N GLY A 143 16.38 -2.05 14.07
CA GLY A 143 15.05 -2.59 14.38
C GLY A 143 13.99 -1.53 14.73
N ARG A 144 14.40 -0.40 15.34
CA ARG A 144 13.49 0.69 15.68
C ARG A 144 13.13 1.51 14.44
N THR A 145 14.13 1.97 13.69
CA THR A 145 13.93 2.79 12.48
C THR A 145 13.23 2.00 11.39
N ARG A 146 13.48 0.69 11.29
CA ARG A 146 12.80 -0.19 10.34
C ARG A 146 11.28 -0.18 10.54
N ALA A 147 10.80 -0.19 11.77
CA ALA A 147 9.35 -0.11 12.01
C ALA A 147 8.75 1.19 11.46
N ASP A 148 9.51 2.29 11.52
CA ASP A 148 9.12 3.60 10.99
C ASP A 148 9.15 3.62 9.46
N THR A 149 10.20 3.07 8.83
CA THR A 149 10.30 2.99 7.36
C THR A 149 9.28 2.03 6.76
N GLU A 150 8.98 0.92 7.44
CA GLU A 150 7.92 0.00 7.01
C GLU A 150 6.54 0.69 7.09
N ARG A 151 6.30 1.52 8.12
CA ARG A 151 5.07 2.29 8.23
C ARG A 151 4.98 3.37 7.15
N ALA A 152 6.07 4.10 6.91
CA ALA A 152 6.16 5.06 5.82
C ALA A 152 5.91 4.39 4.46
N SER A 153 6.46 3.20 4.23
CA SER A 153 6.22 2.37 3.04
C SER A 153 4.74 1.98 2.88
N ARG A 154 4.05 1.61 3.97
CA ARG A 154 2.60 1.33 3.92
C ARG A 154 1.78 2.56 3.54
N LEU A 155 2.13 3.73 4.10
CA LEU A 155 1.46 4.99 3.78
C LEU A 155 1.68 5.37 2.31
N LEU A 156 2.91 5.22 1.82
CA LEU A 156 3.29 5.44 0.42
C LEU A 156 2.54 4.52 -0.56
N ILE A 157 2.49 3.22 -0.28
CA ILE A 157 1.76 2.27 -1.12
C ILE A 157 0.25 2.58 -1.09
N SER A 158 -0.29 2.96 0.07
CA SER A 158 -1.71 3.30 0.20
C SER A 158 -2.07 4.57 -0.61
N SER A 159 -1.23 5.61 -0.57
CA SER A 159 -1.46 6.83 -1.34
C SER A 159 -1.33 6.58 -2.85
N TRP A 160 -0.42 5.70 -3.28
CA TRP A 160 -0.37 5.26 -4.67
C TRP A 160 -1.69 4.59 -5.10
N TYR A 161 -2.23 3.69 -4.27
CA TYR A 161 -3.51 3.04 -4.57
C TYR A 161 -4.68 4.03 -4.61
N SER A 162 -4.72 5.05 -3.73
CA SER A 162 -5.72 6.12 -3.83
C SER A 162 -5.71 6.75 -5.22
N VAL A 163 -4.53 7.13 -5.71
CA VAL A 163 -4.35 7.77 -7.01
C VAL A 163 -4.79 6.86 -8.15
N VAL A 164 -4.31 5.62 -8.22
CA VAL A 164 -4.60 4.75 -9.39
C VAL A 164 -5.98 4.09 -9.37
N GLN A 165 -6.66 4.11 -8.22
CA GLN A 165 -8.05 3.66 -8.10
C GLN A 165 -9.06 4.79 -8.27
N ASP A 166 -8.62 6.05 -8.30
CA ASP A 166 -9.50 7.17 -8.63
C ASP A 166 -10.05 6.97 -10.06
N PRO A 167 -11.39 6.94 -10.25
CA PRO A 167 -11.97 6.72 -11.57
C PRO A 167 -11.61 7.82 -12.57
N ASP A 168 -11.34 9.03 -12.07
CA ASP A 168 -11.06 10.23 -12.85
C ASP A 168 -9.57 10.41 -13.14
N ILE A 169 -8.69 9.46 -12.82
CA ILE A 169 -7.27 9.52 -13.24
C ILE A 169 -7.05 9.05 -14.67
N LYS A 170 -7.93 8.17 -15.16
CA LYS A 170 -7.81 7.47 -16.45
C LYS A 170 -8.04 8.41 -17.63
N PRO A 171 -7.31 8.27 -18.75
CA PRO A 171 -7.55 9.06 -19.94
C PRO A 171 -9.02 9.03 -20.31
N VAL A 172 -9.58 10.20 -20.59
CA VAL A 172 -10.92 10.29 -21.15
C VAL A 172 -10.78 10.30 -22.66
N ASP A 173 -11.29 9.26 -23.31
CA ASP A 173 -11.21 9.16 -24.77
C ASP A 173 -12.02 10.31 -25.40
N PRO A 174 -11.48 11.06 -26.38
CA PRO A 174 -12.24 12.09 -27.10
C PRO A 174 -13.19 11.44 -28.13
N SER A 175 -14.03 10.54 -27.66
CA SER A 175 -15.06 9.89 -28.45
C SER A 175 -16.41 10.60 -28.22
N PRO A 176 -17.25 10.76 -29.25
CA PRO A 176 -18.58 11.34 -29.11
C PRO A 176 -19.58 10.41 -28.41
N ALA A 177 -19.14 9.24 -27.92
CA ALA A 177 -19.97 8.37 -27.11
C ALA A 177 -20.39 9.08 -25.82
N SER A 178 -21.67 8.96 -25.45
CA SER A 178 -22.26 9.74 -24.35
C SER A 178 -21.59 9.53 -22.99
N GLY A 179 -20.96 8.36 -22.76
CA GLY A 179 -20.21 8.07 -21.53
C GLY A 179 -18.92 8.90 -21.41
N ASP A 180 -18.24 9.14 -22.52
CA ASP A 180 -16.96 9.84 -22.55
C ASP A 180 -17.16 11.35 -22.36
N ILE A 181 -18.24 11.91 -22.94
CA ILE A 181 -18.62 13.32 -22.73
C ILE A 181 -18.91 13.61 -21.25
N LEU A 182 -19.64 12.72 -20.57
CA LEU A 182 -19.94 12.88 -19.14
C LEU A 182 -18.68 12.78 -18.27
N ALA A 183 -17.74 11.89 -18.61
CA ALA A 183 -16.45 11.79 -17.93
C ALA A 183 -15.59 13.04 -18.15
N GLN A 184 -15.58 13.63 -19.35
CA GLN A 184 -14.89 14.89 -19.62
C GLN A 184 -15.45 16.03 -18.77
N ILE A 185 -16.78 16.16 -18.70
CA ILE A 185 -17.46 17.18 -17.89
C ILE A 185 -17.14 16.98 -16.40
N ALA A 186 -17.20 15.75 -15.90
CA ALA A 186 -16.88 15.45 -14.51
C ALA A 186 -15.43 15.82 -14.17
N ARG A 187 -14.49 15.46 -15.05
CA ARG A 187 -13.06 15.73 -14.85
C ARG A 187 -12.74 17.22 -14.93
N GLN A 188 -13.46 18.01 -15.70
CA GLN A 188 -13.31 19.48 -15.69
C GLN A 188 -13.86 20.15 -14.43
N SER A 189 -14.62 19.44 -13.59
CA SER A 189 -15.15 20.04 -12.36
C SER A 189 -14.04 20.38 -11.36
N GLU A 190 -14.15 21.56 -10.75
CA GLU A 190 -13.18 22.03 -9.75
C GLU A 190 -13.03 21.04 -8.59
N LYS A 191 -14.13 20.41 -8.17
CA LYS A 191 -14.13 19.40 -7.10
C LYS A 191 -13.31 18.17 -7.47
N VAL A 192 -13.44 17.66 -8.70
CA VAL A 192 -12.67 16.49 -9.16
C VAL A 192 -11.20 16.86 -9.32
N GLN A 193 -10.90 18.01 -9.91
CA GLN A 193 -9.54 18.50 -10.03
C GLN A 193 -8.87 18.68 -8.66
N ALA A 194 -9.55 19.31 -7.69
CA ALA A 194 -9.05 19.45 -6.33
C ALA A 194 -8.78 18.10 -5.65
N ARG A 195 -9.66 17.11 -5.83
CA ARG A 195 -9.46 15.75 -5.30
C ARG A 195 -8.23 15.08 -5.91
N LEU A 196 -8.13 15.05 -7.25
CA LEU A 196 -6.99 14.45 -7.96
C LEU A 196 -5.67 15.12 -7.55
N GLN A 197 -5.65 16.45 -7.48
CA GLN A 197 -4.49 17.21 -7.01
C GLN A 197 -4.11 16.83 -5.58
N GLN A 198 -5.09 16.68 -4.68
CA GLN A 198 -4.84 16.28 -3.31
C GLN A 198 -4.26 14.86 -3.21
N GLU A 199 -4.77 13.91 -3.98
CA GLU A 199 -4.29 12.52 -3.97
C GLU A 199 -2.88 12.40 -4.56
N ILE A 200 -2.62 13.06 -5.70
CA ILE A 200 -1.29 13.10 -6.31
C ILE A 200 -0.29 13.76 -5.37
N LYS A 201 -0.69 14.86 -4.70
CA LYS A 201 0.14 15.52 -3.70
C LYS A 201 0.42 14.60 -2.52
N ALA A 202 -0.58 13.90 -1.99
CA ALA A 202 -0.40 12.96 -0.88
C ALA A 202 0.57 11.82 -1.25
N TYR A 203 0.55 11.35 -2.49
CA TYR A 203 1.52 10.39 -2.99
C TYR A 203 2.94 10.98 -3.08
N ALA A 204 3.09 12.19 -3.65
CA ALA A 204 4.38 12.87 -3.71
C ALA A 204 4.97 13.16 -2.32
N ASP A 205 4.12 13.61 -1.38
CA ASP A 205 4.52 13.86 0.02
C ASP A 205 4.97 12.57 0.72
N ALA A 206 4.31 11.43 0.45
CA ALA A 206 4.69 10.14 1.01
C ALA A 206 6.03 9.63 0.44
N LEU A 207 6.31 9.90 -0.85
CA LEU A 207 7.61 9.62 -1.46
C LEU A 207 8.71 10.45 -0.82
N ASP A 208 8.50 11.77 -0.69
CA ASP A 208 9.44 12.66 0.00
C ASP A 208 9.62 12.25 1.47
N PHE A 209 8.58 11.77 2.14
CA PHE A 209 8.67 11.26 3.51
C PHE A 209 9.54 10.00 3.62
N GLN A 210 9.38 9.03 2.71
CA GLN A 210 10.22 7.83 2.68
C GLN A 210 11.69 8.18 2.38
N LEU A 211 11.93 9.13 1.47
CA LEU A 211 13.29 9.57 1.10
C LEU A 211 14.06 10.20 2.27
N LYS A 212 13.38 10.87 3.22
CA LYS A 212 14.01 11.43 4.43
C LYS A 212 14.73 10.41 5.31
N PHE A 213 14.49 9.12 5.13
CA PHE A 213 15.22 8.08 5.86
C PHE A 213 16.58 7.74 5.25
N VAL A 214 16.88 8.19 4.04
CA VAL A 214 18.10 7.81 3.32
C VAL A 214 18.83 9.00 2.68
N GLU A 215 18.20 10.18 2.68
CA GLU A 215 18.79 11.48 2.36
C GLU A 215 19.21 12.22 3.63
#